data_AF-A0A284RPE0-F1
#
_entry.id   AF-A0A284RPE0-F1
#
_cell.length_a   1.000
_cell.length_b   1.000
_cell.length_c   1.000
_cell.angle_alpha   90.00
_cell.angle_beta   90.00
_cell.angle_gamma   90.00
#
_symmetry.space_group_name_H-M   'P 1'
#
loop_
_entity.id
_entity.type
_entity.pdbx_description
1 polymer ?
#
loop_
_entity_poly.entity_id
_entity_poly.type
_entity_poly.pdbx_seq_one_letter_code
_entity_poly.pdbx_strand_id
1 'polypeptide(L)'
;METDSWSDTLRQRTSTCLRAGGYESEVVWVEDAVIEGCYDEFSHQVLWPALHYAIPDVPKTTKFYESASFKQYVKVNQKFADTIKPVWREGDVVWVNDYYLMLLPVTLRAAGVMGPIRFFMHVAFPSSKIFQCLPIWEELLKGILGTEFVGFQTANYAHHF
;
A
#
# COMPACT_ATOMS: atom_id res chain seq x y z
N MET A 1 -11.77 2.53 -13.68
CA MET A 1 -13.01 3.33 -13.63
C MET A 1 -12.56 4.76 -13.52
N GLU A 2 -12.92 5.64 -14.45
CA GLU A 2 -12.46 7.03 -14.44
C GLU A 2 -13.28 7.85 -13.44
N THR A 3 -12.75 8.03 -12.24
CA THR A 3 -13.40 8.76 -11.15
C THR A 3 -13.08 10.25 -11.16
N ASP A 4 -12.09 10.70 -11.94
CA ASP A 4 -11.74 12.12 -12.11
C ASP A 4 -12.77 12.93 -12.87
N SER A 5 -13.56 12.26 -13.71
CA SER A 5 -14.68 12.88 -14.43
C SER A 5 -15.93 13.08 -13.57
N TRP A 6 -15.95 12.56 -12.34
CA TRP A 6 -17.14 12.61 -11.49
C TRP A 6 -17.35 14.01 -10.91
N SER A 7 -18.60 14.47 -10.89
CA SER A 7 -18.95 15.73 -10.23
C SER A 7 -18.74 15.65 -8.72
N ASP A 8 -18.46 16.80 -8.09
CA ASP A 8 -18.29 16.90 -6.63
C ASP A 8 -19.51 16.37 -5.88
N THR A 9 -20.71 16.65 -6.38
CA THR A 9 -21.96 16.13 -5.83
C THR A 9 -21.99 14.60 -5.83
N LEU A 10 -21.52 13.96 -6.91
CA LEU A 10 -21.47 12.50 -7.00
C LEU A 10 -20.42 11.91 -6.05
N ARG A 11 -19.24 12.53 -5.96
CA ARG A 11 -18.18 12.12 -5.01
C ARG A 11 -18.64 12.25 -3.56
N GLN A 12 -19.29 13.36 -3.20
CA GLN A 12 -19.86 13.57 -1.87
C GLN A 12 -20.97 12.57 -1.56
N ARG A 13 -21.89 12.33 -2.50
CA ARG A 13 -22.97 11.35 -2.31
C ARG A 13 -22.41 9.95 -2.09
N THR A 14 -21.42 9.55 -2.89
CA THR A 14 -20.75 8.24 -2.76
C THR A 14 -20.10 8.08 -1.38
N SER A 15 -19.34 9.10 -0.94
CA SER A 15 -18.70 9.10 0.37
C SER A 15 -19.73 9.02 1.51
N THR A 16 -20.82 9.77 1.40
CA THR A 16 -21.89 9.78 2.39
C THR A 16 -22.61 8.44 2.47
N CYS A 17 -22.93 7.84 1.31
CA CYS A 17 -23.58 6.54 1.25
C CYS A 17 -22.73 5.42 1.84
N LEU A 18 -21.41 5.42 1.59
CA LEU A 18 -20.50 4.41 2.13
C LEU A 18 -20.32 4.55 3.64
N ARG A 19 -20.28 5.78 4.16
CA ARG A 19 -20.23 6.03 5.61
C ARG A 19 -21.55 5.66 6.30
N ALA A 20 -22.69 6.06 5.72
CA ALA A 20 -24.01 5.84 6.32
C ALA A 20 -24.58 4.43 6.10
N GLY A 21 -24.01 3.65 5.18
CA GLY A 21 -24.51 2.33 4.75
C GLY A 21 -24.30 1.19 5.74
N GLY A 22 -23.94 1.47 7.00
CA GLY A 22 -23.76 0.48 8.06
C GLY A 22 -22.36 -0.15 8.17
N TYR A 23 -21.45 0.18 7.25
CA TYR A 23 -20.06 -0.30 7.24
C TYR A 23 -19.03 0.76 7.65
N GLU A 24 -19.49 1.96 8.02
CA GLU A 24 -18.66 3.10 8.46
C GLU A 24 -17.41 3.32 7.58
N SER A 25 -17.58 3.17 6.27
CA SER A 25 -16.46 3.12 5.33
C SER A 25 -16.05 4.52 4.88
N GLU A 26 -14.78 4.83 5.10
CA GLU A 26 -14.14 6.06 4.59
C GLU A 26 -13.57 5.83 3.20
N VAL A 27 -13.82 6.78 2.29
CA VAL A 27 -13.34 6.70 0.91
C VAL A 27 -12.02 7.44 0.77
N VAL A 28 -11.01 6.73 0.28
CA VAL A 28 -9.73 7.34 -0.11
C VAL A 28 -9.84 7.77 -1.58
N TRP A 29 -10.02 9.08 -1.80
CA TRP A 29 -10.06 9.64 -3.14
C TRP A 29 -8.64 9.85 -3.68
N VAL A 30 -8.37 9.23 -4.83
CA VAL A 30 -7.07 9.28 -5.50
C VAL A 30 -7.34 9.56 -6.98
N GLU A 31 -6.48 10.38 -7.59
CA GLU A 31 -6.55 10.70 -9.01
C GLU A 31 -6.33 9.44 -9.87
N ASP A 32 -7.03 9.31 -10.99
CA ASP A 32 -7.07 8.07 -11.78
C ASP A 32 -5.68 7.69 -12.30
N ALA A 33 -4.92 8.68 -12.79
CA ALA A 33 -3.54 8.47 -13.26
C ALA A 33 -2.57 8.04 -12.13
N VAL A 34 -2.86 8.42 -10.88
CA VAL A 34 -2.07 8.02 -9.70
C VAL A 34 -2.38 6.57 -9.35
N ILE A 35 -3.65 6.18 -9.39
CA ILE A 35 -4.05 4.78 -9.21
C ILE A 35 -3.48 3.91 -10.32
N GLU A 36 -3.55 4.32 -11.58
CA GLU A 36 -2.98 3.58 -12.72
C GLU A 36 -1.47 3.33 -12.51
N GLY A 37 -0.69 4.37 -12.22
CA GLY A 37 0.74 4.22 -11.96
C GLY A 37 1.05 3.37 -10.71
N CYS A 38 0.23 3.45 -9.67
CA CYS A 38 0.40 2.64 -8.46
C CYS A 38 0.02 1.16 -8.69
N TYR A 39 -1.16 0.91 -9.24
CA TYR A 39 -1.79 -0.40 -9.33
C TYR A 39 -1.30 -1.16 -10.57
N ASP A 40 -1.47 -0.59 -11.77
CA ASP A 40 -1.18 -1.27 -13.03
C ASP A 40 0.31 -1.30 -13.34
N GLU A 41 1.04 -0.22 -13.07
CA GLU A 41 2.47 -0.16 -13.37
C GLU A 41 3.32 -0.72 -12.22
N PHE A 42 3.27 -0.12 -11.03
CA PHE A 42 4.15 -0.56 -9.95
C PHE A 42 3.71 -1.89 -9.33
N SER A 43 2.46 -2.00 -8.91
CA SER A 43 2.00 -3.16 -8.15
C SER A 43 1.94 -4.42 -9.03
N HIS A 44 1.39 -4.35 -10.25
CA HIS A 44 1.29 -5.54 -11.13
C HIS A 44 2.56 -5.86 -11.92
N GLN A 45 3.36 -4.88 -12.34
CA GLN A 45 4.54 -5.17 -13.17
C GLN A 45 5.83 -5.30 -12.35
N VAL A 46 5.85 -4.82 -11.11
CA VAL A 46 7.03 -4.87 -10.24
C VAL A 46 6.81 -5.74 -9.01
N LEU A 47 5.85 -5.39 -8.15
CA LEU A 47 5.66 -6.10 -6.88
C LEU A 47 5.14 -7.51 -7.10
N TRP A 48 4.05 -7.67 -7.87
CA TRP A 48 3.42 -8.97 -8.07
C TRP A 48 4.39 -10.03 -8.63
N PRO A 49 5.17 -9.78 -9.70
CA PRO A 49 6.09 -10.77 -10.23
C PRO A 49 7.21 -11.10 -9.23
N ALA A 50 7.76 -10.09 -8.56
CA ALA A 50 8.80 -10.29 -7.55
C ALA A 50 8.30 -11.14 -6.35
N LEU A 51 7.09 -10.87 -5.88
CA LEU A 51 6.46 -11.61 -4.78
C LEU A 51 6.11 -13.06 -5.17
N HIS A 52 5.93 -13.33 -6.46
CA HIS A 52 5.59 -14.65 -7.02
C HIS A 52 6.77 -15.37 -7.69
N TYR A 53 8.00 -15.03 -7.34
CA TYR A 53 9.23 -15.67 -7.87
C TYR A 53 9.41 -15.55 -9.39
N ALA A 54 8.66 -14.65 -10.04
CA ALA A 54 8.79 -14.32 -11.45
C ALA A 54 9.68 -13.09 -11.58
N ILE A 55 10.98 -13.23 -11.27
CA ILE A 55 11.94 -12.16 -11.54
C ILE A 55 12.05 -11.99 -13.06
N PRO A 56 11.82 -10.78 -13.62
CA PRO A 56 12.00 -10.55 -15.04
C PRO A 56 13.44 -10.83 -15.48
N ASP A 57 13.62 -11.49 -16.64
CA ASP A 57 14.93 -11.87 -17.22
C ASP A 57 15.87 -10.69 -17.52
N VAL A 58 15.41 -9.46 -17.35
CA VAL A 58 16.20 -8.24 -17.56
C VAL A 58 15.97 -7.31 -16.38
N PRO A 59 17.02 -6.85 -15.67
CA PRO A 59 16.85 -5.73 -14.77
C PRO A 59 16.53 -4.54 -15.66
N LYS A 60 15.26 -4.16 -15.78
CA LYS A 60 14.92 -2.81 -16.19
C LYS A 60 15.50 -1.92 -15.09
N THR A 61 16.71 -1.48 -15.42
CA THR A 61 17.76 -0.85 -14.64
C THR A 61 17.23 0.13 -13.59
N THR A 62 18.00 0.30 -12.51
CA THR A 62 18.20 1.44 -11.59
C THR A 62 17.31 2.72 -11.66
N LYS A 63 16.65 3.02 -12.78
CA LYS A 63 15.60 4.04 -12.94
C LYS A 63 14.29 3.74 -12.21
N PHE A 64 14.10 2.57 -11.59
CA PHE A 64 12.86 2.28 -10.86
C PHE A 64 12.69 3.06 -9.56
N TYR A 65 13.78 3.39 -8.85
CA TYR A 65 13.74 4.22 -7.63
C TYR A 65 13.19 5.63 -7.92
N GLU A 66 13.45 6.17 -9.11
CA GLU A 66 12.89 7.44 -9.58
C GLU A 66 11.71 7.27 -10.55
N SER A 67 11.25 6.03 -10.76
CA SER A 67 10.17 5.78 -11.72
C SER A 67 8.94 6.55 -11.30
N ALA A 68 8.23 7.06 -12.31
CA ALA A 68 6.96 7.73 -12.10
C ALA A 68 5.99 6.83 -11.31
N SER A 69 5.99 5.53 -11.58
CA SER A 69 5.11 4.56 -10.92
C SER A 69 5.40 4.35 -9.43
N PHE A 70 6.67 4.28 -8.99
CA PHE A 70 6.97 4.21 -7.55
C PHE A 70 6.55 5.50 -6.81
N LYS A 71 6.72 6.67 -7.44
CA LYS A 71 6.24 7.94 -6.86
C LYS A 71 4.72 7.94 -6.72
N GLN A 72 3.98 7.35 -7.66
CA GLN A 72 2.53 7.18 -7.53
C GLN A 72 2.18 6.19 -6.42
N TYR A 73 2.91 5.08 -6.28
CA TYR A 73 2.73 4.14 -5.17
C TYR A 73 2.91 4.80 -3.79
N VAL A 74 3.95 5.63 -3.64
CA VAL A 74 4.15 6.46 -2.43
C VAL A 74 2.98 7.42 -2.23
N LYS A 75 2.52 8.10 -3.30
CA LYS A 75 1.38 9.03 -3.24
C LYS A 75 0.08 8.34 -2.80
N VAL A 76 -0.19 7.12 -3.27
CA VAL A 76 -1.35 6.34 -2.81
C VAL A 76 -1.24 6.04 -1.31
N ASN A 77 -0.09 5.54 -0.84
CA ASN A 77 0.11 5.27 0.59
C ASN A 77 -0.04 6.55 1.44
N GLN A 78 0.41 7.71 0.94
CA GLN A 78 0.17 9.01 1.57
C GLN A 78 -1.32 9.37 1.63
N LYS A 79 -2.08 9.20 0.54
CA LYS A 79 -3.53 9.48 0.52
C LYS A 79 -4.30 8.63 1.53
N PHE A 80 -3.91 7.36 1.71
CA PHE A 80 -4.45 6.51 2.77
C PHE A 80 -4.13 7.08 4.16
N ALA A 81 -2.88 7.46 4.43
CA ALA A 81 -2.50 8.05 5.71
C ALA A 81 -3.25 9.36 6.00
N ASP A 82 -3.39 10.23 4.99
CA ASP A 82 -4.11 11.50 5.08
C ASP A 82 -5.61 11.30 5.36
N THR A 83 -6.19 10.19 4.89
CA THR A 83 -7.60 9.84 5.12
C THR A 83 -7.82 9.18 6.49
N ILE A 84 -6.87 8.33 6.93
CA ILE A 84 -6.95 7.59 8.19
C ILE A 84 -6.69 8.51 9.39
N LYS A 85 -5.68 9.39 9.30
CA LYS A 85 -5.23 10.21 10.44
C LYS A 85 -6.35 11.06 11.08
N PRO A 86 -7.24 11.74 10.33
CA PRO A 86 -8.31 12.56 10.92
C PRO A 86 -9.40 11.76 11.62
N VAL A 87 -9.61 10.49 11.25
CA VAL A 87 -10.67 9.65 11.81
C VAL A 87 -10.15 8.71 12.90
N TRP A 88 -8.85 8.43 12.93
CA TRP A 88 -8.21 7.62 13.96
C TRP A 88 -8.30 8.28 15.33
N ARG A 89 -8.64 7.47 16.34
CA ARG A 89 -8.73 7.86 17.75
C ARG A 89 -7.78 7.02 18.59
N GLU A 90 -7.40 7.57 19.74
CA GLU A 90 -6.63 6.80 20.71
C GLU A 90 -7.41 5.54 21.14
N GLY A 91 -6.74 4.39 21.09
CA GLY A 91 -7.36 3.07 21.30
C GLY A 91 -7.70 2.32 20.01
N ASP A 92 -7.78 2.99 18.86
CA ASP A 92 -8.04 2.33 17.58
C ASP A 92 -6.82 1.52 17.11
N VAL A 93 -7.10 0.38 16.48
CA VAL A 93 -6.11 -0.49 15.83
C VAL A 93 -6.20 -0.31 14.33
N VAL A 94 -5.08 0.01 13.68
CA VAL A 94 -5.00 0.05 12.21
C VAL A 94 -4.48 -1.29 11.71
N TRP A 95 -5.26 -1.97 10.88
CA TRP A 95 -4.83 -3.22 10.23
C TRP A 95 -4.70 -3.01 8.71
N VAL A 96 -3.45 -2.91 8.27
CA VAL A 96 -3.07 -2.74 6.87
C VAL A 96 -3.07 -4.09 6.16
N ASN A 97 -3.66 -4.12 4.97
CA ASN A 97 -3.82 -5.34 4.19
C ASN A 97 -3.10 -5.22 2.85
N ASP A 98 -2.25 -6.21 2.61
CA ASP A 98 -1.64 -6.56 1.33
C ASP A 98 -0.56 -5.62 0.77
N TYR A 99 0.09 -6.10 -0.29
CA TYR A 99 1.30 -5.50 -0.88
C TYR A 99 1.08 -4.11 -1.53
N TYR A 100 -0.16 -3.69 -1.77
CA TYR A 100 -0.44 -2.34 -2.27
C TYR A 100 -0.14 -1.24 -1.24
N LEU A 101 -0.09 -1.60 0.04
CA LEU A 101 0.03 -0.66 1.15
C LEU A 101 1.25 -0.93 2.04
N MET A 102 2.35 -1.45 1.47
CA MET A 102 3.57 -1.79 2.23
C MET A 102 4.22 -0.56 2.88
N LEU A 103 4.03 0.65 2.35
CA LEU A 103 4.59 1.87 2.94
C LEU A 103 3.67 2.52 3.98
N LEU A 104 2.38 2.16 3.97
CA LEU A 104 1.38 2.80 4.82
C LEU A 104 1.74 2.77 6.32
N PRO A 105 2.29 1.69 6.91
CA PRO A 105 2.61 1.69 8.34
C PRO A 105 3.60 2.79 8.72
N VAL A 106 4.74 2.93 8.00
CA VAL A 106 5.69 4.01 8.29
C VAL A 106 5.12 5.39 7.99
N THR A 107 4.30 5.52 6.94
CA THR A 107 3.62 6.78 6.61
C THR A 107 2.65 7.21 7.71
N LEU A 108 1.89 6.28 8.30
CA LEU A 108 1.00 6.55 9.43
C LEU A 108 1.78 6.97 10.69
N ARG A 109 2.92 6.34 10.97
CA ARG A 109 3.81 6.75 12.07
C ARG A 109 4.30 8.18 11.87
N ALA A 110 4.73 8.53 10.66
CA ALA A 110 5.16 9.88 10.32
C ALA A 110 4.02 10.91 10.43
N ALA A 111 2.77 10.50 10.16
CA ALA A 111 1.56 11.30 10.38
C ALA A 111 1.13 11.39 11.87
N GLY A 112 1.87 10.78 12.79
CA GLY A 112 1.60 10.80 14.23
C GLY A 112 0.50 9.85 14.68
N VAL A 113 0.27 8.74 13.97
CA VAL A 113 -0.56 7.63 14.47
C VAL A 113 0.29 6.77 15.40
N MET A 114 0.02 6.86 16.70
CA MET A 114 0.84 6.21 17.74
C MET A 114 0.23 4.91 18.28
N GLY A 115 -1.01 4.58 17.89
CA GLY A 115 -1.68 3.35 18.33
C GLY A 115 -1.21 2.08 17.60
N PRO A 116 -1.81 0.93 17.89
CA PRO A 116 -1.40 -0.33 17.29
C PRO A 116 -1.56 -0.33 15.77
N ILE A 117 -0.49 -0.61 15.04
CA ILE A 117 -0.50 -0.84 13.58
C ILE A 117 -0.09 -2.29 13.32
N ARG A 118 -0.87 -2.97 12.48
CA ARG A 118 -0.66 -4.36 12.05
C ARG A 118 -0.63 -4.43 10.53
N PHE A 119 0.13 -5.38 9.99
CA PHE A 119 0.21 -5.63 8.55
C PHE A 119 -0.05 -7.12 8.28
N PHE A 120 -0.78 -7.43 7.21
CA PHE A 120 -0.94 -8.81 6.73
C PHE A 120 -0.66 -8.89 5.23
N MET A 121 0.29 -9.75 4.84
CA MET A 121 0.61 -10.05 3.44
C MET A 121 -0.30 -11.17 2.94
N HIS A 122 -1.18 -10.87 1.97
CA HIS A 122 -2.14 -11.86 1.46
C HIS A 122 -1.54 -12.76 0.39
N VAL A 123 -0.53 -12.26 -0.33
CA VAL A 123 0.20 -12.99 -1.36
C VAL A 123 1.42 -13.73 -0.80
N ALA A 124 2.12 -14.47 -1.66
CA ALA A 124 3.39 -15.09 -1.30
C ALA A 124 4.43 -14.03 -0.89
N PHE A 125 5.29 -14.39 0.06
CA PHE A 125 6.51 -13.62 0.32
C PHE A 125 7.72 -14.40 -0.21
N PRO A 126 8.52 -13.81 -1.11
CA PRO A 126 9.61 -14.51 -1.75
C PRO A 126 10.77 -14.66 -0.77
N SER A 127 11.75 -15.53 -1.07
CA SER A 127 12.96 -15.60 -0.26
C SER A 127 13.67 -14.24 -0.18
N SER A 128 14.34 -13.94 0.94
CA SER A 128 15.00 -12.65 1.16
C SER A 128 15.94 -12.22 0.03
N LYS A 129 16.65 -13.16 -0.60
CA LYS A 129 17.51 -12.89 -1.77
C LYS A 129 16.73 -12.40 -3.00
N ILE A 130 15.56 -12.99 -3.24
CA ILE A 130 14.68 -12.62 -4.36
C ILE A 130 14.06 -11.26 -4.07
N PHE A 131 13.62 -11.02 -2.82
CA PHE A 131 13.09 -9.72 -2.41
C PHE A 131 14.12 -8.60 -2.58
N GLN A 132 15.38 -8.85 -2.19
CA GLN A 132 16.50 -7.91 -2.34
C GLN A 132 16.91 -7.63 -3.80
N CYS A 133 16.40 -8.39 -4.78
CA CYS A 133 16.58 -8.04 -6.20
C CYS A 133 15.77 -6.79 -6.60
N LEU A 134 14.74 -6.41 -5.83
CA LEU A 134 14.01 -5.16 -6.05
C LEU A 134 14.91 -3.98 -5.68
N PRO A 135 15.11 -2.97 -6.54
CA PRO A 135 15.93 -1.81 -6.19
C PRO A 135 15.43 -1.01 -4.97
N ILE A 136 14.14 -1.12 -4.65
CA ILE A 136 13.43 -0.40 -3.57
C ILE A 136 13.09 -1.31 -2.37
N TRP A 137 13.78 -2.46 -2.25
CA TRP A 137 13.48 -3.46 -1.22
C TRP A 137 13.60 -2.88 0.20
N GLU A 138 14.56 -1.98 0.44
CA GLU A 138 14.78 -1.37 1.75
C GLU A 138 13.60 -0.49 2.15
N GLU A 139 13.10 0.34 1.23
CA GLU A 139 11.97 1.24 1.47
C GLU A 139 10.70 0.44 1.75
N LEU A 140 10.44 -0.61 0.97
CA LEU A 140 9.30 -1.50 1.20
C LEU A 140 9.38 -2.20 2.55
N LEU A 141 10.56 -2.73 2.90
CA LEU A 141 10.77 -3.40 4.17
C LEU A 141 10.60 -2.43 5.34
N LYS A 142 11.26 -1.26 5.29
CA LYS A 142 11.12 -0.19 6.30
C LYS A 142 9.67 0.28 6.40
N GLY A 143 8.95 0.32 5.29
CA GLY A 143 7.52 0.57 5.23
C GLY A 143 6.72 -0.37 6.11
N ILE A 144 6.89 -1.68 5.88
CA ILE A 144 6.20 -2.72 6.67
C ILE A 144 6.63 -2.63 8.14
N LEU A 145 7.92 -2.45 8.41
CA LEU A 145 8.49 -2.36 9.77
C LEU A 145 7.99 -1.17 10.60
N GLY A 146 7.17 -0.27 10.05
CA GLY A 146 6.39 0.69 10.85
C GLY A 146 5.28 0.04 11.70
N THR A 147 5.02 -1.24 11.49
CA THR A 147 4.03 -2.07 12.19
C THR A 147 4.60 -2.73 13.45
N GLU A 148 3.73 -3.12 14.39
CA GLU A 148 4.10 -3.98 15.54
C GLU A 148 3.97 -5.47 15.23
N PHE A 149 3.10 -5.82 14.28
CA PHE A 149 2.88 -7.21 13.89
C PHE A 149 2.81 -7.34 12.36
N VAL A 150 3.48 -8.38 11.84
CA VAL A 150 3.43 -8.77 10.42
C VAL A 150 2.88 -10.19 10.34
N GLY A 151 1.78 -10.36 9.63
CA GLY A 151 1.17 -11.66 9.36
C GLY A 151 1.38 -12.11 7.92
N PHE A 152 1.46 -13.42 7.74
CA PHE A 152 1.61 -14.10 6.44
C PHE A 152 0.70 -15.33 6.37
N GLN A 153 0.40 -15.78 5.15
CA GLN A 153 -0.39 -17.00 4.91
C GLN A 153 0.27 -18.29 5.45
N THR A 154 1.61 -18.35 5.46
CA THR A 154 2.35 -19.54 5.90
C THR A 154 3.56 -19.18 6.74
N ALA A 155 3.99 -20.11 7.61
CA ALA A 155 5.23 -19.95 8.37
C ALA A 155 6.45 -19.80 7.45
N ASN A 156 6.49 -20.46 6.29
CA ASN A 156 7.62 -20.34 5.37
C ASN A 156 7.78 -18.91 4.83
N TYR A 157 6.68 -18.23 4.52
CA TYR A 157 6.73 -16.81 4.12
C TYR A 157 7.22 -15.92 5.26
N ALA A 158 6.77 -16.17 6.49
CA ALA A 158 7.25 -15.46 7.67
C ALA A 158 8.75 -15.68 7.94
N HIS A 159 9.29 -16.86 7.63
CA HIS A 159 10.73 -17.15 7.77
C HIS A 159 11.60 -16.44 6.71
N HIS A 160 11.02 -16.05 5.58
CA HIS A 160 11.74 -15.32 4.53
C HIS A 160 11.79 -13.81 4.74
N PHE A 161 10.82 -13.27 5.47
CA PHE A 161 10.74 -11.88 5.89
C PHE A 161 11.76 -11.58 6.99
#